data_AF-M5FYZ9-F1
#
_entry.id   AF-M5FYZ9-F1
#
_cell.length_a   1.000
_cell.length_b   1.000
_cell.length_c   1.000
_cell.angle_alpha   90.00
_cell.angle_beta   90.00
_cell.angle_gamma   90.00
#
_symmetry.space_group_name_H-M   'P 1'
#
loop_
_entity.id
_entity.type
_entity.pdbx_description
1 polymer ?
#
loop_
_entity_poly.entity_id
_entity_poly.type
_entity_poly.pdbx_seq_one_letter_code
_entity_poly.pdbx_strand_id
1 'polypeptide(L)'
;MAEITEENPVEAAATTPRAASIPVPATPRSTHEITPPATPPQPGSPTPPGEPQLELQPEISIGFPTGDPIPVLETLLLTMQQTLHTLTSAFDTLACQTSQLATLRPALEGHHEIKRLKEQIAQQDVKMDQMRDFLSDKLTMHMADVREGLKCHVEEVMGGPVKDSVRTEVEQRVMERVAEQISQKIPAELLEDVQDHKVQLSHVRRSLHNSEARRANSLLRTNNINEPLTPLMRSNGEISPFFPHDLSSLFASPAPVARQLVSDYDLTIDPDSRERNLNKFMGHIGVGFQMVPAPPVSPTPISSLYPHL
;
A
#
# COMPACT_ATOMS: atom_id res chain seq x y z
N MET A 1 20.61 31.03 31.07
CA MET A 1 19.21 31.49 31.03
C MET A 1 19.16 32.68 30.11
N ALA A 2 18.91 32.42 28.83
CA ALA A 2 18.56 33.41 27.83
C ALA A 2 17.68 32.66 26.82
N GLU A 3 16.44 33.11 26.79
CA GLU A 3 15.27 32.63 26.07
C GLU A 3 15.43 33.06 24.60
N ILE A 4 15.48 32.10 23.69
CA ILE A 4 15.45 32.38 22.24
C ILE A 4 14.21 31.69 21.68
N THR A 5 13.28 32.55 21.36
CA THR A 5 11.92 32.34 20.86
C THR A 5 11.93 31.68 19.48
N GLU A 6 11.11 30.63 19.36
CA GLU A 6 10.62 30.06 18.11
C GLU A 6 9.91 31.13 17.26
N GLU A 7 10.25 31.21 15.97
CA GLU A 7 9.25 31.57 14.97
C GLU A 7 9.29 30.59 13.80
N ASN A 8 8.11 30.06 13.55
CA ASN A 8 7.73 29.04 12.60
C ASN A 8 6.84 29.73 11.55
N PRO A 9 7.14 29.68 10.25
CA PRO A 9 6.15 30.01 9.23
C PRO A 9 5.52 28.74 8.69
N VAL A 10 4.29 28.50 9.17
CA VAL A 10 3.26 27.73 8.49
C VAL A 10 2.74 28.59 7.34
N GLU A 11 2.90 28.20 6.07
CA GLU A 11 1.86 28.50 5.08
C GLU A 11 1.94 27.72 3.75
N ALA A 12 0.72 27.31 3.35
CA ALA A 12 0.18 27.21 2.00
C ALA A 12 0.53 25.99 1.13
N ALA A 13 -0.39 25.04 1.20
CA ALA A 13 -0.68 24.01 0.23
C ALA A 13 -0.91 24.55 -1.20
N ALA A 14 -0.36 23.84 -2.18
CA ALA A 14 -0.77 23.94 -3.58
C ALA A 14 -1.08 22.52 -4.11
N THR A 15 -2.34 22.16 -3.96
CA THR A 15 -3.01 21.03 -4.62
C THR A 15 -3.03 21.26 -6.14
N THR A 16 -2.42 20.38 -6.93
CA THR A 16 -2.65 20.32 -8.39
C THR A 16 -2.99 18.88 -8.80
N PRO A 17 -4.15 18.62 -9.44
CA PRO A 17 -4.51 17.30 -9.89
C PRO A 17 -4.11 17.05 -11.36
N ARG A 18 -3.55 15.85 -11.60
CA ARG A 18 -4.00 14.85 -12.60
C ARG A 18 -4.34 15.36 -14.01
N ALA A 19 -3.44 15.06 -14.97
CA ALA A 19 -3.82 14.58 -16.31
C ALA A 19 -2.59 14.05 -17.07
N ALA A 20 -2.46 12.73 -17.20
CA ALA A 20 -1.66 12.12 -18.26
C ALA A 20 -2.36 10.84 -18.72
N SER A 21 -3.11 10.99 -19.80
CA SER A 21 -3.66 9.91 -20.62
C SER A 21 -2.54 9.35 -21.50
N ILE A 22 -2.34 8.03 -21.50
CA ILE A 22 -1.74 7.29 -22.62
C ILE A 22 -2.56 6.00 -22.85
N PRO A 23 -2.84 5.61 -24.12
CA PRO A 23 -3.85 4.61 -24.46
C PRO A 23 -3.28 3.21 -24.81
N VAL A 24 -4.12 2.15 -24.63
CA VAL A 24 -4.30 0.94 -25.51
C VAL A 24 -3.12 -0.08 -25.52
N PRO A 25 -3.28 -1.43 -25.71
CA PRO A 25 -4.25 -2.14 -26.56
C PRO A 25 -4.97 -3.39 -25.99
N ALA A 26 -5.90 -3.84 -26.85
CA ALA A 26 -6.84 -4.93 -26.76
C ALA A 26 -6.25 -6.35 -26.91
N THR A 27 -6.89 -7.30 -26.21
CA THR A 27 -7.23 -8.74 -26.48
C THR A 27 -6.28 -9.64 -27.30
N PRO A 28 -6.21 -10.96 -26.98
CA PRO A 28 -7.23 -11.88 -27.49
C PRO A 28 -7.68 -13.03 -26.55
N ARG A 29 -8.85 -13.56 -26.93
CA ARG A 29 -9.47 -14.84 -26.52
C ARG A 29 -8.48 -16.00 -26.47
N SER A 30 -8.72 -16.95 -25.57
CA SER A 30 -8.61 -18.37 -25.90
C SER A 30 -9.66 -19.21 -25.16
N THR A 31 -10.50 -19.86 -25.97
CA THR A 31 -11.37 -21.02 -25.72
C THR A 31 -10.55 -22.29 -25.43
N HIS A 32 -11.24 -23.42 -25.17
CA HIS A 32 -10.79 -24.80 -24.85
C HIS A 32 -10.89 -25.11 -23.34
N GLU A 33 -11.42 -26.24 -22.85
CA GLU A 33 -11.89 -27.47 -23.48
C GLU A 33 -12.78 -28.25 -22.49
N ILE A 34 -13.65 -29.09 -23.05
CA ILE A 34 -14.55 -30.05 -22.42
C ILE A 34 -13.76 -31.33 -22.11
N THR A 35 -13.83 -31.93 -20.91
CA THR A 35 -14.03 -33.41 -20.71
C THR A 35 -14.11 -33.85 -19.23
N PRO A 36 -15.05 -34.75 -18.86
CA PRO A 36 -14.93 -35.72 -17.75
C PRO A 36 -14.25 -37.02 -18.28
N PRO A 37 -13.65 -37.95 -17.49
CA PRO A 37 -14.36 -38.86 -16.56
C PRO A 37 -13.50 -39.50 -15.42
N ALA A 38 -14.11 -40.38 -14.60
CA ALA A 38 -13.67 -41.75 -14.28
C ALA A 38 -14.01 -42.23 -12.84
N THR A 39 -14.64 -43.40 -12.80
CA THR A 39 -15.12 -44.20 -11.65
C THR A 39 -13.99 -45.12 -11.08
N PRO A 40 -14.24 -46.10 -10.18
CA PRO A 40 -13.71 -46.19 -8.80
C PRO A 40 -12.64 -47.31 -8.60
N PRO A 41 -12.19 -47.58 -7.36
CA PRO A 41 -11.74 -48.91 -6.98
C PRO A 41 -12.53 -49.53 -5.81
N GLN A 42 -12.98 -50.77 -6.02
CA GLN A 42 -13.28 -51.78 -4.99
C GLN A 42 -11.98 -52.20 -4.28
N PRO A 43 -12.04 -52.60 -2.99
CA PRO A 43 -12.01 -54.03 -2.61
C PRO A 43 -12.82 -54.29 -1.32
N GLY A 44 -13.28 -55.46 -0.92
CA GLY A 44 -13.21 -56.84 -1.38
C GLY A 44 -14.00 -57.66 -0.34
N SER A 45 -14.72 -58.67 -0.79
CA SER A 45 -15.40 -59.66 0.06
C SER A 45 -14.43 -60.73 0.56
N PRO A 46 -14.63 -61.25 1.78
CA PRO A 46 -14.60 -62.70 2.00
C PRO A 46 -15.73 -63.17 2.94
N THR A 47 -16.66 -64.01 2.47
CA THR A 47 -16.68 -65.49 2.64
C THR A 47 -17.52 -65.92 3.86
N PRO A 48 -18.67 -66.60 3.66
CA PRO A 48 -19.44 -67.22 4.74
C PRO A 48 -18.92 -68.66 5.03
N PRO A 49 -18.86 -69.11 6.30
CA PRO A 49 -18.60 -70.51 6.62
C PRO A 49 -19.88 -71.35 6.53
N GLY A 50 -19.76 -72.47 5.84
CA GLY A 50 -20.82 -73.39 5.45
C GLY A 50 -21.66 -73.98 6.59
N GLU A 51 -22.93 -74.20 6.24
CA GLU A 51 -23.73 -75.33 6.68
C GLU A 51 -23.02 -76.65 6.35
N PRO A 52 -23.12 -77.64 7.26
CA PRO A 52 -23.32 -79.02 6.84
C PRO A 52 -24.76 -79.45 7.10
N GLN A 53 -25.45 -79.73 5.99
CA GLN A 53 -26.59 -80.65 5.91
C GLN A 53 -26.21 -81.99 6.57
N LEU A 54 -27.11 -82.53 7.39
CA LEU A 54 -27.16 -83.96 7.62
C LEU A 54 -28.56 -84.48 7.33
N GLU A 55 -28.50 -85.55 6.56
CA GLU A 55 -29.49 -86.16 5.69
C GLU A 55 -30.45 -87.06 6.46
N LEU A 56 -31.64 -87.20 5.91
CA LEU A 56 -32.71 -88.08 6.38
C LEU A 56 -32.45 -89.55 5.99
N GLN A 57 -32.67 -90.44 6.96
CA GLN A 57 -33.29 -91.78 6.83
C GLN A 57 -32.53 -92.88 6.04
N PRO A 58 -33.04 -94.13 5.99
CA PRO A 58 -33.45 -95.05 7.07
C PRO A 58 -32.80 -96.44 6.87
N GLU A 59 -32.80 -97.35 7.85
CA GLU A 59 -33.05 -98.77 7.53
C GLU A 59 -33.42 -99.64 8.74
N ILE A 60 -34.39 -100.49 8.47
CA ILE A 60 -35.02 -101.47 9.33
C ILE A 60 -34.29 -102.79 9.06
N SER A 61 -33.79 -103.49 10.08
CA SER A 61 -33.38 -104.89 9.91
C SER A 61 -33.94 -105.77 11.01
N ILE A 62 -34.89 -106.60 10.57
CA ILE A 62 -35.67 -107.58 11.31
C ILE A 62 -34.86 -108.88 11.34
N GLY A 63 -34.50 -109.34 12.54
CA GLY A 63 -33.92 -110.67 12.78
C GLY A 63 -34.79 -111.47 13.75
N PHE A 64 -35.65 -112.33 13.21
CA PHE A 64 -36.33 -113.41 13.95
C PHE A 64 -35.33 -114.52 14.31
N PRO A 65 -35.36 -115.03 15.55
CA PRO A 65 -35.40 -116.49 15.69
C PRO A 65 -36.61 -116.94 16.52
N THR A 66 -37.35 -117.86 15.91
CA THR A 66 -38.38 -118.72 16.49
C THR A 66 -37.83 -119.54 17.66
N GLY A 67 -38.51 -119.50 18.81
CA GLY A 67 -38.29 -120.44 19.91
C GLY A 67 -38.92 -119.97 21.22
N ASP A 68 -40.04 -120.60 21.56
CA ASP A 68 -40.63 -120.73 22.90
C ASP A 68 -41.42 -119.54 23.49
N PRO A 69 -42.78 -119.62 23.51
CA PRO A 69 -43.63 -118.65 24.20
C PRO A 69 -43.54 -118.91 25.70
N ILE A 70 -43.70 -117.87 26.53
CA ILE A 70 -43.75 -117.90 28.01
C ILE A 70 -42.40 -117.56 28.70
N PRO A 71 -41.60 -116.60 28.19
CA PRO A 71 -41.07 -115.54 29.08
C PRO A 71 -41.12 -114.11 28.48
N VAL A 72 -41.74 -113.94 27.31
CA VAL A 72 -41.77 -112.69 26.53
C VAL A 72 -42.39 -111.51 27.29
N LEU A 73 -43.38 -111.77 28.15
CA LEU A 73 -44.06 -110.73 28.93
C LEU A 73 -43.14 -110.12 29.99
N GLU A 74 -42.27 -110.93 30.58
CA GLU A 74 -41.34 -110.49 31.62
C GLU A 74 -40.19 -109.69 30.99
N THR A 75 -39.65 -110.14 29.85
CA THR A 75 -38.67 -109.36 29.06
C THR A 75 -39.25 -108.07 28.50
N LEU A 76 -40.53 -108.03 28.12
CA LEU A 76 -41.22 -106.81 27.68
C LEU A 76 -41.40 -105.83 28.84
N LEU A 77 -41.82 -106.32 30.01
CA LEU A 77 -41.93 -105.48 31.21
C LEU A 77 -40.57 -104.95 31.66
N LEU A 78 -39.52 -105.77 31.58
CA LEU A 78 -38.15 -105.37 31.88
C LEU A 78 -37.64 -104.33 30.89
N THR A 79 -37.93 -104.48 29.59
CA THR A 79 -37.60 -103.46 28.58
C THR A 79 -38.45 -102.20 28.74
N MET A 80 -39.73 -102.30 29.12
CA MET A 80 -40.57 -101.13 29.45
C MET A 80 -40.05 -100.41 30.70
N GLN A 81 -39.61 -101.12 31.72
CA GLN A 81 -38.98 -100.52 32.90
C GLN A 81 -37.64 -99.88 32.56
N GLN A 82 -36.84 -100.52 31.71
CA GLN A 82 -35.54 -99.99 31.29
C GLN A 82 -35.68 -98.76 30.38
N THR A 83 -36.67 -98.75 29.49
CA THR A 83 -37.00 -97.57 28.67
C THR A 83 -37.58 -96.44 29.53
N LEU A 84 -38.41 -96.74 30.53
CA LEU A 84 -38.86 -95.75 31.51
C LEU A 84 -37.70 -95.19 32.32
N HIS A 85 -36.78 -96.02 32.82
CA HIS A 85 -35.62 -95.55 33.57
C HIS A 85 -34.68 -94.71 32.70
N THR A 86 -34.51 -95.09 31.43
CA THR A 86 -33.74 -94.32 30.45
C THR A 86 -34.40 -92.97 30.18
N LEU A 87 -35.73 -92.93 29.99
CA LEU A 87 -36.51 -91.70 29.86
C LEU A 87 -36.40 -90.82 31.10
N THR A 88 -36.52 -91.39 32.31
CA THR A 88 -36.35 -90.66 33.56
C THR A 88 -34.95 -90.06 33.66
N SER A 89 -33.89 -90.80 33.32
CA SER A 89 -32.53 -90.27 33.31
C SER A 89 -32.32 -89.19 32.23
N ALA A 90 -32.99 -89.32 31.08
CA ALA A 90 -32.98 -88.31 30.02
C ALA A 90 -33.71 -87.03 30.47
N PHE A 91 -34.82 -87.16 31.20
CA PHE A 91 -35.51 -86.04 31.81
C PHE A 91 -34.70 -85.37 32.92
N ASP A 92 -34.00 -86.14 33.76
CA ASP A 92 -33.13 -85.58 34.81
C ASP A 92 -31.91 -84.87 34.24
N THR A 93 -31.30 -85.40 33.17
CA THR A 93 -30.21 -84.72 32.47
C THR A 93 -30.69 -83.46 31.75
N LEU A 94 -31.87 -83.47 31.12
CA LEU A 94 -32.53 -82.27 30.60
C LEU A 94 -32.87 -81.27 31.70
N ALA A 95 -33.34 -81.73 32.87
CA ALA A 95 -33.64 -80.86 34.00
C ALA A 95 -32.37 -80.21 34.56
N CYS A 96 -31.28 -80.97 34.67
CA CYS A 96 -29.96 -80.47 35.08
C CYS A 96 -29.39 -79.46 34.06
N GLN A 97 -29.48 -79.78 32.77
CA GLN A 97 -29.07 -78.87 31.69
C GLN A 97 -29.93 -77.61 31.65
N THR A 98 -31.25 -77.73 31.85
CA THR A 98 -32.18 -76.59 31.89
C THR A 98 -31.92 -75.72 33.11
N SER A 99 -31.62 -76.31 34.27
CA SER A 99 -31.17 -75.62 35.49
C SER A 99 -29.87 -74.85 35.24
N GLN A 100 -28.87 -75.49 34.60
CA GLN A 100 -27.63 -74.83 34.23
C GLN A 100 -27.85 -73.70 33.23
N LEU A 101 -28.73 -73.88 32.25
CA LEU A 101 -29.09 -72.85 31.28
C LEU A 101 -29.83 -71.69 31.95
N ALA A 102 -30.68 -71.97 32.95
CA ALA A 102 -31.32 -70.96 33.78
C ALA A 102 -30.29 -70.15 34.58
N THR A 103 -29.21 -70.77 35.07
CA THR A 103 -28.10 -70.06 35.73
C THR A 103 -27.20 -69.28 34.75
N LEU A 104 -27.11 -69.72 33.49
CA LEU A 104 -26.35 -69.01 32.44
C LEU A 104 -27.12 -67.83 31.84
N ARG A 105 -28.45 -67.79 31.99
CA ARG A 105 -29.30 -66.74 31.42
C ARG A 105 -28.90 -65.33 31.85
N PRO A 106 -28.65 -65.03 33.15
CA PRO A 106 -28.18 -63.70 33.58
C PRO A 106 -26.79 -63.36 33.03
N ALA A 107 -25.90 -64.35 32.89
CA ALA A 107 -24.57 -64.15 32.31
C ALA A 107 -24.64 -63.82 30.81
N LEU A 108 -25.56 -64.46 30.09
CA LEU A 108 -25.79 -64.23 28.67
C LEU A 108 -26.44 -62.86 28.41
N GLU A 109 -27.38 -62.44 29.25
CA GLU A 109 -27.97 -61.10 29.22
C GLU A 109 -26.92 -60.01 29.51
N GLY A 110 -26.09 -60.21 30.55
CA GLY A 110 -24.96 -59.34 30.84
C GLY A 110 -23.96 -59.25 29.68
N HIS A 111 -23.73 -60.33 28.95
CA HIS A 111 -22.88 -60.31 27.76
C HIS A 111 -23.47 -59.43 26.64
N HIS A 112 -24.79 -59.49 26.42
CA HIS A 112 -25.47 -58.64 25.43
C HIS A 112 -25.41 -57.16 25.84
N GLU A 113 -25.58 -56.84 27.12
CA GLU A 113 -25.42 -55.48 27.63
C GLU A 113 -24.00 -54.96 27.46
N ILE A 114 -22.97 -55.77 27.79
CA ILE A 114 -21.56 -55.41 27.59
C ILE A 114 -21.28 -55.16 26.11
N LYS A 115 -21.80 -56.00 25.21
CA LYS A 115 -21.62 -55.82 23.77
C LYS A 115 -22.25 -54.52 23.29
N ARG A 116 -23.49 -54.23 23.73
CA ARG A 116 -24.17 -52.98 23.42
C ARG A 116 -23.42 -51.76 23.94
N LEU A 117 -22.90 -51.81 25.17
CA LEU A 117 -22.09 -50.73 25.74
C LEU A 117 -20.79 -50.53 24.97
N LYS A 118 -20.11 -51.60 24.56
CA LYS A 118 -18.90 -51.52 23.72
C LYS A 118 -19.18 -50.87 22.36
N GLU A 119 -20.29 -51.24 21.72
CA GLU A 119 -20.72 -50.63 20.46
C GLU A 119 -21.03 -49.14 20.65
N GLN A 120 -21.69 -48.77 21.74
CA GLN A 120 -21.96 -47.36 22.07
C GLN A 120 -20.68 -46.56 22.34
N ILE A 121 -19.72 -47.13 23.08
CA ILE A 121 -18.42 -46.50 23.32
C ILE A 121 -17.66 -46.31 22.01
N ALA A 122 -17.60 -47.35 21.15
CA ALA A 122 -16.94 -47.25 19.85
C ALA A 122 -17.59 -46.20 18.94
N GLN A 123 -18.92 -46.11 18.93
CA GLN A 123 -19.64 -45.06 18.20
C GLN A 123 -19.34 -43.65 18.75
N GLN A 124 -19.22 -43.53 20.08
CA GLN A 124 -18.88 -42.27 20.72
C GLN A 124 -17.44 -41.85 20.42
N ASP A 125 -16.49 -42.79 20.44
CA ASP A 125 -15.08 -42.53 20.11
C ASP A 125 -14.94 -42.03 18.67
N VAL A 126 -15.60 -42.69 17.71
CA VAL A 126 -15.64 -42.22 16.31
C VAL A 126 -16.21 -40.81 16.20
N LYS A 127 -17.28 -40.49 16.95
CA LYS A 127 -17.86 -39.14 16.96
C LYS A 127 -16.92 -38.11 17.59
N MET A 128 -16.20 -38.49 18.64
CA MET A 128 -15.23 -37.62 19.31
C MET A 128 -14.02 -37.35 18.40
N ASP A 129 -13.52 -38.35 17.69
CA ASP A 129 -12.42 -38.18 16.75
C ASP A 129 -12.84 -37.28 15.59
N GLN A 130 -14.03 -37.47 15.01
CA GLN A 130 -14.59 -36.56 13.99
C GLN A 130 -14.69 -35.11 14.49
N MET A 131 -15.11 -34.92 15.75
CA MET A 131 -15.20 -33.58 16.35
C MET A 131 -13.81 -32.99 16.60
N ARG A 132 -12.83 -33.80 17.03
CA ARG A 132 -11.44 -33.38 17.19
C ARG A 132 -10.86 -32.94 15.86
N ASP A 133 -11.04 -33.74 14.81
CA ASP A 133 -10.51 -33.45 13.48
C ASP A 133 -11.13 -32.16 12.94
N PHE A 134 -12.45 -32.00 13.05
CA PHE A 134 -13.14 -30.78 12.65
C PHE A 134 -12.63 -29.53 13.41
N LEU A 135 -12.40 -29.64 14.72
CA LEU A 135 -11.86 -28.54 15.52
C LEU A 135 -10.42 -28.21 15.14
N SER A 136 -9.60 -29.24 14.89
CA SER A 136 -8.21 -29.10 14.46
C SER A 136 -8.12 -28.40 13.10
N ASP A 137 -8.95 -28.79 12.14
CA ASP A 137 -9.02 -28.19 10.81
C ASP A 137 -9.45 -26.72 10.90
N LYS A 138 -10.47 -26.43 11.69
CA LYS A 138 -10.94 -25.06 11.91
C LYS A 138 -9.89 -24.17 12.58
N LEU A 139 -9.16 -24.70 13.55
CA LEU A 139 -8.08 -23.99 14.22
C LEU A 139 -6.93 -23.71 13.24
N THR A 140 -6.58 -24.69 12.42
CA THR A 140 -5.50 -24.57 11.42
C THR A 140 -5.86 -23.53 10.36
N MET A 141 -7.11 -23.53 9.88
CA MET A 141 -7.64 -22.51 8.97
C MET A 141 -7.56 -21.11 9.58
N HIS A 142 -8.05 -20.91 10.80
CA HIS A 142 -7.97 -19.60 11.46
C HIS A 142 -6.53 -19.14 11.70
N MET A 143 -5.60 -20.05 12.03
CA MET A 143 -4.19 -19.68 12.15
C MET A 143 -3.57 -19.27 10.80
N ALA A 144 -3.95 -19.91 9.71
CA ALA A 144 -3.52 -19.52 8.37
C ALA A 144 -4.05 -18.13 7.99
N ASP A 145 -5.32 -17.85 8.26
CA ASP A 145 -5.95 -16.55 8.00
C ASP A 145 -5.30 -15.43 8.81
N VAL A 146 -5.01 -15.68 10.10
CA VAL A 146 -4.32 -14.70 10.97
C VAL A 146 -2.90 -14.46 10.47
N ARG A 147 -2.19 -15.50 10.03
CA ARG A 147 -0.83 -15.37 9.49
C ARG A 147 -0.81 -14.53 8.21
N GLU A 148 -1.71 -14.81 7.27
CA GLU A 148 -1.77 -14.04 6.02
C GLU A 148 -2.24 -12.62 6.28
N GLY A 149 -3.23 -12.43 7.16
CA GLY A 149 -3.68 -11.10 7.57
C GLY A 149 -2.57 -10.27 8.22
N LEU A 150 -1.76 -10.87 9.09
CA LEU A 150 -0.62 -10.20 9.71
C LEU A 150 0.47 -9.86 8.68
N LYS A 151 0.74 -10.76 7.73
CA LYS A 151 1.71 -10.51 6.66
C LYS A 151 1.26 -9.35 5.77
N CYS A 152 0.00 -9.35 5.31
CA CYS A 152 -0.57 -8.24 4.55
C CYS A 152 -0.52 -6.93 5.34
N HIS A 153 -0.85 -6.97 6.64
CA HIS A 153 -0.80 -5.78 7.49
C HIS A 153 0.63 -5.24 7.68
N VAL A 154 1.63 -6.12 7.84
CA VAL A 154 3.04 -5.71 7.91
C VAL A 154 3.49 -5.10 6.59
N GLU A 155 3.13 -5.70 5.45
CA GLU A 155 3.46 -5.16 4.13
C GLU A 155 2.77 -3.80 3.88
N GLU A 156 1.52 -3.64 4.28
CA GLU A 156 0.76 -2.39 4.13
C GLU A 156 1.28 -1.28 5.05
N VAL A 157 1.48 -1.58 6.34
CA VAL A 157 1.88 -0.58 7.34
C VAL A 157 3.37 -0.27 7.27
N MET A 158 4.23 -1.27 7.07
CA MET A 158 5.68 -1.07 7.10
C MET A 158 6.31 -0.98 5.71
N GLY A 159 5.69 -1.55 4.67
CA GLY A 159 6.29 -1.59 3.33
C GLY A 159 6.54 -0.20 2.73
N GLY A 160 5.59 0.72 2.88
CA GLY A 160 5.74 2.12 2.47
C GLY A 160 6.83 2.84 3.27
N PRO A 161 6.69 2.97 4.60
CA PRO A 161 7.65 3.70 5.43
C PRO A 161 9.08 3.17 5.36
N VAL A 162 9.28 1.83 5.30
CA VAL A 162 10.61 1.24 5.16
C VAL A 162 11.21 1.59 3.80
N LYS A 163 10.42 1.51 2.72
CA LYS A 163 10.88 1.88 1.38
C LYS A 163 11.26 3.35 1.29
N ASP A 164 10.47 4.24 1.91
CA ASP A 164 10.77 5.67 1.94
C ASP A 164 12.01 5.96 2.79
N SER A 165 12.13 5.33 3.95
CA SER A 165 13.32 5.44 4.81
C SER A 165 14.59 4.99 4.08
N VAL A 166 14.55 3.84 3.40
CA VAL A 166 15.69 3.34 2.61
C VAL A 166 16.00 4.29 1.46
N ARG A 167 14.99 4.82 0.78
CA ARG A 167 15.18 5.79 -0.29
C ARG A 167 15.87 7.05 0.21
N THR A 168 15.39 7.65 1.29
CA THR A 168 15.98 8.86 1.89
C THR A 168 17.42 8.62 2.33
N GLU A 169 17.69 7.49 2.98
CA GLU A 169 19.04 7.16 3.43
C GLU A 169 20.00 6.91 2.25
N VAL A 170 19.53 6.26 1.18
CA VAL A 170 20.30 6.08 -0.06
C VAL A 170 20.58 7.41 -0.74
N GLU A 171 19.57 8.28 -0.91
CA GLU A 171 19.73 9.61 -1.50
C GLU A 171 20.76 10.44 -0.72
N GLN A 172 20.69 10.41 0.62
CA GLN A 172 21.65 11.09 1.48
C GLN A 172 23.08 10.56 1.31
N ARG A 173 23.28 9.23 1.38
CA ARG A 173 24.60 8.61 1.23
C ARG A 173 25.19 8.81 -0.17
N VAL A 174 24.34 8.81 -1.20
CA VAL A 174 24.77 9.11 -2.57
C VAL A 174 25.21 10.56 -2.68
N MET A 175 24.43 11.51 -2.16
CA MET A 175 24.78 12.93 -2.17
C MET A 175 26.11 13.20 -1.46
N GLU A 176 26.31 12.61 -0.28
CA GLU A 176 27.56 12.74 0.50
C GLU A 176 28.76 12.19 -0.28
N ARG A 177 28.67 10.95 -0.79
CA ARG A 177 29.77 10.36 -1.58
C ARG A 177 30.04 11.10 -2.86
N VAL A 178 29.01 11.61 -3.53
CA VAL A 178 29.18 12.42 -4.74
C VAL A 178 29.88 13.74 -4.39
N ALA A 179 29.51 14.40 -3.28
CA ALA A 179 30.17 15.61 -2.83
C ALA A 179 31.65 15.38 -2.48
N GLU A 180 31.97 14.27 -1.81
CA GLU A 180 33.35 13.85 -1.53
C GLU A 180 34.15 13.55 -2.80
N GLN A 181 33.55 12.84 -3.76
CA GLN A 181 34.22 12.55 -5.02
C GLN A 181 34.44 13.81 -5.85
N ILE A 182 33.48 14.74 -5.84
CA ILE A 182 33.60 16.04 -6.49
C ILE A 182 34.74 16.83 -5.85
N SER A 183 34.82 16.92 -4.52
CA SER A 183 35.89 17.67 -3.85
C SER A 183 37.29 17.04 -4.04
N GLN A 184 37.37 15.72 -4.20
CA GLN A 184 38.63 15.03 -4.50
C GLN A 184 39.07 15.19 -5.96
N LYS A 185 38.12 15.24 -6.91
CA LYS A 185 38.42 15.24 -8.35
C LYS A 185 38.46 16.63 -8.96
N ILE A 186 37.74 17.58 -8.39
CA ILE A 186 37.68 18.96 -8.88
C ILE A 186 38.48 19.83 -7.90
N PRO A 187 39.66 20.33 -8.32
CA PRO A 187 40.43 21.26 -7.51
C PRO A 187 39.59 22.49 -7.14
N ALA A 188 39.75 22.98 -5.90
CA ALA A 188 39.04 24.17 -5.42
C ALA A 188 39.31 25.40 -6.30
N GLU A 189 40.54 25.51 -6.84
CA GLU A 189 40.94 26.57 -7.77
C GLU A 189 40.04 26.63 -9.01
N LEU A 190 39.67 25.47 -9.57
CA LEU A 190 38.82 25.43 -10.76
C LEU A 190 37.37 25.83 -10.43
N LEU A 191 36.89 25.55 -9.21
CA LEU A 191 35.56 26.00 -8.78
C LEU A 191 35.53 27.52 -8.58
N GLU A 192 36.60 28.10 -8.04
CA GLU A 192 36.78 29.55 -7.92
C GLU A 192 36.82 30.20 -9.30
N ASP A 193 37.60 29.67 -10.24
CA ASP A 193 37.65 30.14 -11.63
C ASP A 193 36.27 30.10 -12.31
N VAL A 194 35.48 29.04 -12.09
CA VAL A 194 34.12 28.93 -12.64
C VAL A 194 33.20 29.99 -12.03
N GLN A 195 33.31 30.27 -10.73
CA GLN A 195 32.54 31.34 -10.09
C GLN A 195 32.94 32.71 -10.62
N ASP A 196 34.25 32.97 -10.77
CA ASP A 196 34.77 34.22 -11.33
C ASP A 196 34.30 34.41 -12.76
N HIS A 197 34.39 33.39 -13.61
CA HIS A 197 33.86 33.45 -14.97
C HIS A 197 32.34 33.67 -14.99
N LYS A 198 31.59 33.08 -14.06
CA LYS A 198 30.14 33.33 -13.95
C LYS A 198 29.85 34.79 -13.60
N VAL A 199 30.61 35.37 -12.68
CA VAL A 199 30.52 36.80 -12.33
C VAL A 199 30.88 37.66 -13.54
N GLN A 200 31.98 37.36 -14.23
CA GLN A 200 32.39 38.07 -15.44
C GLN A 200 31.34 38.00 -16.55
N LEU A 201 30.76 36.82 -16.81
CA LEU A 201 29.70 36.65 -17.80
C LEU A 201 28.45 37.44 -17.42
N SER A 202 28.07 37.45 -16.14
CA SER A 202 26.93 38.25 -15.67
C SER A 202 27.17 39.76 -15.88
N HIS A 203 28.40 40.22 -15.63
CA HIS A 203 28.82 41.59 -15.87
C HIS A 203 28.80 41.95 -17.36
N VAL A 204 29.36 41.10 -18.23
CA VAL A 204 29.35 41.31 -19.69
C VAL A 204 27.93 41.35 -20.22
N ARG A 205 27.07 40.41 -19.79
CA ARG A 205 25.66 40.37 -20.20
C ARG A 205 24.92 41.64 -19.81
N ARG A 206 25.12 42.12 -18.59
CA ARG A 206 24.56 43.38 -18.10
C ARG A 206 25.08 44.57 -18.90
N SER A 207 26.38 44.62 -19.16
CA SER A 207 27.01 45.70 -19.94
C SER A 207 26.47 45.74 -21.37
N LEU A 208 26.29 44.58 -22.00
CA LEU A 208 25.70 44.46 -23.33
C LEU A 208 24.25 44.94 -23.33
N HIS A 209 23.43 44.45 -22.40
CA HIS A 209 22.04 44.89 -22.23
C HIS A 209 21.95 46.41 -22.02
N ASN A 210 22.78 46.97 -21.13
CA ASN A 210 22.80 48.41 -20.88
C ASN A 210 23.28 49.22 -22.09
N SER A 211 24.19 48.68 -22.89
CA SER A 211 24.66 49.32 -24.13
C SER A 211 23.57 49.32 -25.20
N GLU A 212 22.81 48.23 -25.31
CA GLU A 212 21.66 48.13 -26.21
C GLU A 212 20.52 49.05 -25.76
N ALA A 213 20.21 49.07 -24.46
CA ALA A 213 19.22 49.97 -23.88
C ALA A 213 19.59 51.44 -24.11
N ARG A 214 20.86 51.81 -23.89
CA ARG A 214 21.37 53.16 -24.19
C ARG A 214 21.25 53.50 -25.67
N ARG A 215 21.57 52.56 -26.55
CA ARG A 215 21.43 52.75 -28.00
C ARG A 215 19.96 53.00 -28.37
N ALA A 216 19.04 52.20 -27.86
CA ALA A 216 17.60 52.38 -28.09
C ALA A 216 17.10 53.73 -27.57
N ASN A 217 17.44 54.07 -26.32
CA ASN A 217 17.04 55.33 -25.69
C ASN A 217 17.67 56.57 -26.37
N SER A 218 18.85 56.44 -26.99
CA SER A 218 19.49 57.54 -27.73
C SER A 218 18.74 57.96 -29.00
N LEU A 219 17.88 57.08 -29.53
CA LEU A 219 17.04 57.39 -30.68
C LEU A 219 15.84 58.27 -30.30
N LEU A 220 15.51 58.35 -29.00
CA LEU A 220 14.42 59.17 -28.50
C LEU A 220 14.74 60.65 -28.66
N ARG A 221 13.79 61.37 -29.25
CA ARG A 221 13.84 62.82 -29.46
C ARG A 221 12.66 63.49 -28.78
N THR A 222 12.67 64.83 -28.71
CA THR A 222 11.59 65.64 -28.14
C THR A 222 10.21 65.35 -28.74
N ASN A 223 10.16 64.87 -29.99
CA ASN A 223 8.91 64.56 -30.68
C ASN A 223 8.27 63.22 -30.21
N ASN A 224 9.04 62.35 -29.56
CA ASN A 224 8.64 60.99 -29.18
C ASN A 224 8.71 60.77 -27.66
N ILE A 225 8.30 61.76 -26.87
CA ILE A 225 8.45 61.74 -25.41
C ILE A 225 7.66 60.63 -24.70
N ASN A 226 6.61 60.11 -25.34
CA ASN A 226 5.72 59.07 -24.82
C ASN A 226 6.14 57.65 -25.26
N GLU A 227 7.24 57.51 -26.01
CA GLU A 227 7.78 56.22 -26.40
C GLU A 227 8.43 55.54 -25.18
N PRO A 228 8.23 54.23 -24.97
CA PRO A 228 8.70 53.56 -23.76
C PRO A 228 10.24 53.51 -23.68
N LEU A 229 10.77 53.83 -22.51
CA LEU A 229 12.20 53.73 -22.23
C LEU A 229 12.60 52.27 -22.06
N THR A 230 13.74 51.89 -22.65
CA THR A 230 14.34 50.59 -22.39
C THR A 230 15.08 50.64 -21.06
N PRO A 231 14.74 49.78 -20.08
CA PRO A 231 15.33 49.83 -18.75
C PRO A 231 16.80 49.42 -18.72
N LEU A 232 17.58 50.05 -17.85
CA LEU A 232 18.96 49.64 -17.56
C LEU A 232 18.96 48.71 -16.35
N MET A 233 19.90 47.77 -16.35
CA MET A 233 20.17 46.88 -15.22
C MET A 233 21.23 47.52 -14.31
N ARG A 234 20.98 47.54 -13.00
CA ARG A 234 21.88 48.05 -11.97
C ARG A 234 23.05 47.08 -11.72
N SER A 235 24.00 47.48 -10.87
CA SER A 235 25.15 46.66 -10.43
C SER A 235 24.74 45.36 -9.73
N ASN A 236 23.53 45.28 -9.18
CA ASN A 236 22.95 44.07 -8.60
C ASN A 236 22.26 43.15 -9.65
N GLY A 237 22.14 43.57 -10.91
CA GLY A 237 21.46 42.81 -11.97
C GLY A 237 19.94 42.98 -12.01
N GLU A 238 19.37 43.83 -11.17
CA GLU A 238 17.95 44.15 -11.19
C GLU A 238 17.71 45.54 -11.80
N ILE A 239 16.48 45.78 -12.24
CA ILE A 239 16.03 47.10 -12.69
C ILE A 239 15.56 47.89 -11.47
N SER A 240 15.86 49.19 -11.42
CA SER A 240 15.33 50.05 -10.34
C SER A 240 13.80 50.04 -10.34
N PRO A 241 13.13 49.88 -9.18
CA PRO A 241 11.67 49.97 -9.10
C PRO A 241 11.15 51.38 -9.43
N PHE A 242 12.02 52.39 -9.38
CA PHE A 242 11.72 53.77 -9.73
C PHE A 242 12.07 54.11 -11.18
N PHE A 243 12.43 53.12 -12.01
CA PHE A 243 12.74 53.36 -13.40
C PHE A 243 11.46 53.82 -14.14
N PRO A 244 11.48 54.99 -14.79
CA PRO A 244 10.30 55.54 -15.44
C PRO A 244 9.96 54.77 -16.72
N HIS A 245 8.67 54.65 -17.02
CA HIS A 245 8.22 53.93 -18.20
C HIS A 245 8.49 54.70 -19.51
N ASP A 246 8.47 56.04 -19.47
CA ASP A 246 8.71 56.94 -20.59
C ASP A 246 9.39 58.25 -20.13
N LEU A 247 9.80 59.11 -21.07
CA LEU A 247 10.45 60.39 -20.76
C LEU A 247 9.49 61.39 -20.09
N SER A 248 8.20 61.30 -20.41
CA SER A 248 7.17 62.13 -19.78
C SER A 248 7.09 61.86 -18.26
N SER A 249 7.03 60.59 -17.87
CA SER A 249 7.05 60.15 -16.47
C SER A 249 8.36 60.50 -15.78
N LEU A 250 9.50 60.41 -16.49
CA LEU A 250 10.80 60.84 -15.97
C LEU A 250 10.79 62.34 -15.62
N PHE A 251 10.24 63.20 -16.47
CA PHE A 251 10.16 64.65 -16.22
C PHE A 251 9.13 65.02 -15.16
N ALA A 252 8.06 64.24 -15.04
CA ALA A 252 7.08 64.38 -13.98
C ALA A 252 7.59 63.90 -12.60
N SER A 253 8.72 63.19 -12.55
CA SER A 253 9.22 62.60 -11.31
C SER A 253 9.59 63.68 -10.27
N PRO A 254 9.22 63.47 -8.99
CA PRO A 254 9.52 64.42 -7.93
C PRO A 254 11.00 64.36 -7.54
N ALA A 255 11.53 65.44 -6.98
CA ALA A 255 12.93 65.56 -6.54
C ALA A 255 13.48 64.37 -5.72
N PRO A 256 12.76 63.78 -4.73
CA PRO A 256 13.26 62.61 -4.02
C PRO A 256 13.45 61.38 -4.92
N VAL A 257 12.54 61.14 -5.87
CA VAL A 257 12.63 60.01 -6.81
C VAL A 257 13.81 60.20 -7.77
N ALA A 258 14.03 61.42 -8.27
CA ALA A 258 15.18 61.73 -9.10
C ALA A 258 16.52 61.47 -8.39
N ARG A 259 16.62 61.81 -7.09
CA ARG A 259 17.81 61.50 -6.28
C ARG A 259 17.99 60.00 -6.07
N GLN A 260 16.90 59.29 -5.77
CA GLN A 260 16.93 57.83 -5.61
C GLN A 260 17.38 57.16 -6.90
N LEU A 261 16.89 57.62 -8.05
CA LEU A 261 17.23 57.08 -9.36
C LEU A 261 18.72 57.32 -9.69
N VAL A 262 19.26 58.49 -9.40
CA VAL A 262 20.70 58.76 -9.56
C VAL A 262 21.53 57.88 -8.60
N SER A 263 21.06 57.69 -7.36
CA SER A 263 21.71 56.80 -6.38
C SER A 263 21.70 55.34 -6.80
N ASP A 264 20.59 54.82 -7.33
CA ASP A 264 20.41 53.42 -7.72
C ASP A 264 21.35 52.97 -8.84
N TYR A 265 21.85 53.92 -9.63
CA TYR A 265 22.80 53.69 -10.72
C TYR A 265 24.21 54.21 -10.40
N ASP A 266 24.51 54.41 -9.12
CA ASP A 266 25.83 54.81 -8.62
C ASP A 266 26.36 56.11 -9.25
N LEU A 267 25.46 57.06 -9.55
CA LEU A 267 25.80 58.36 -10.13
C LEU A 267 25.97 59.42 -9.02
N THR A 268 26.75 60.47 -9.31
CA THR A 268 26.96 61.59 -8.36
C THR A 268 25.67 62.39 -8.14
N ILE A 269 25.17 62.42 -6.91
CA ILE A 269 23.94 63.13 -6.52
C ILE A 269 24.23 64.61 -6.28
N ASP A 270 23.44 65.49 -6.90
CA ASP A 270 23.41 66.92 -6.56
C ASP A 270 22.26 67.17 -5.58
N PRO A 271 22.51 67.64 -4.34
CA PRO A 271 21.46 67.81 -3.34
C PRO A 271 20.45 68.91 -3.71
N ASP A 272 20.93 69.95 -4.40
CA ASP A 272 20.20 71.22 -4.56
C ASP A 272 19.40 71.33 -5.87
N SER A 273 19.57 70.41 -6.82
CA SER A 273 18.91 70.52 -8.13
C SER A 273 18.40 69.18 -8.65
N ARG A 274 17.07 69.08 -8.74
CA ARG A 274 16.38 67.96 -9.39
C ARG A 274 16.77 67.86 -10.86
N GLU A 275 16.77 68.99 -11.56
CA GLU A 275 17.03 69.07 -13.00
C GLU A 275 18.45 68.59 -13.32
N ARG A 276 19.45 68.91 -12.48
CA ARG A 276 20.80 68.38 -12.64
C ARG A 276 20.87 66.87 -12.45
N ASN A 277 20.18 66.32 -11.44
CA ASN A 277 20.09 64.88 -11.23
C ASN A 277 19.42 64.17 -12.41
N LEU A 278 18.28 64.68 -12.89
CA LEU A 278 17.60 64.13 -14.06
C LEU A 278 18.47 64.21 -15.31
N ASN A 279 19.17 65.31 -15.53
CA ASN A 279 20.08 65.47 -16.66
C ASN A 279 21.26 64.49 -16.61
N LYS A 280 21.84 64.24 -15.42
CA LYS A 280 22.87 63.19 -15.24
C LYS A 280 22.31 61.81 -15.56
N PHE A 281 21.12 61.50 -15.06
CA PHE A 281 20.47 60.23 -15.34
C PHE A 281 20.14 60.06 -16.83
N MET A 282 19.59 61.09 -17.48
CA MET A 282 19.32 61.12 -18.92
C MET A 282 20.57 60.84 -19.76
N GLY A 283 21.70 61.48 -19.41
CA GLY A 283 22.99 61.18 -20.03
C GLY A 283 23.43 59.73 -19.82
N HIS A 284 23.21 59.19 -18.62
CA HIS A 284 23.55 57.79 -18.30
C HIS A 284 22.70 56.77 -19.08
N ILE A 285 21.41 57.03 -19.29
CA ILE A 285 20.53 56.17 -20.07
C ILE A 285 20.67 56.39 -21.59
N GLY A 286 21.53 57.30 -22.03
CA GLY A 286 21.85 57.53 -23.45
C GLY A 286 21.00 58.58 -24.16
N VAL A 287 20.14 59.30 -23.45
CA VAL A 287 19.28 60.35 -24.03
C VAL A 287 20.13 61.58 -24.38
N GLY A 288 20.10 61.99 -25.65
CA GLY A 288 21.01 62.99 -26.21
C GLY A 288 20.62 64.46 -26.01
N PHE A 289 19.59 64.76 -25.21
CA PHE A 289 19.15 66.13 -24.95
C PHE A 289 18.98 66.38 -23.45
N GLN A 290 18.95 67.65 -23.04
CA GLN A 290 19.02 68.07 -21.65
C GLN A 290 17.79 68.91 -21.28
N MET A 291 17.31 68.79 -20.04
CA MET A 291 16.33 69.71 -19.45
C MET A 291 17.02 71.04 -19.17
N VAL A 292 16.47 72.11 -19.74
CA VAL A 292 16.86 73.49 -19.41
C VAL A 292 15.96 73.97 -18.27
N PRO A 293 16.51 74.50 -17.16
CA PRO A 293 15.70 75.13 -16.14
C PRO A 293 14.82 76.21 -16.76
N ALA A 294 13.51 76.19 -16.47
CA ALA A 294 12.65 77.29 -16.88
C ALA A 294 13.23 78.59 -16.30
N PRO A 295 13.34 79.67 -17.09
CA PRO A 295 13.77 80.95 -16.56
C PRO A 295 12.86 81.30 -15.37
N PRO A 296 13.42 81.84 -14.27
CA PRO A 296 12.60 82.21 -13.13
C PRO A 296 11.52 83.17 -13.65
N VAL A 297 10.27 82.73 -13.60
CA VAL A 297 9.13 83.58 -13.92
C VAL A 297 9.14 84.68 -12.87
N SER A 298 9.77 85.81 -13.23
CA SER A 298 9.70 87.03 -12.45
C SER A 298 8.22 87.28 -12.18
N PRO A 299 7.79 87.39 -10.91
CA PRO A 299 6.39 87.52 -10.58
C PRO A 299 5.85 88.72 -11.35
N THR A 300 4.99 88.47 -12.32
CA THR A 300 4.32 89.53 -13.07
C THR A 300 3.66 90.40 -12.02
N PRO A 301 4.05 91.68 -11.86
CA PRO A 301 3.43 92.53 -10.87
C PRO A 301 1.94 92.55 -11.16
N ILE A 302 1.15 92.04 -10.22
CA ILE A 302 -0.30 92.10 -10.28
C ILE A 302 -0.62 93.59 -10.25
N SER A 303 -0.86 94.18 -11.42
CA SER A 303 -1.40 95.53 -11.53
C SER A 303 -2.74 95.53 -10.80
N SER A 304 -2.73 96.04 -9.58
CA SER A 304 -3.90 96.38 -8.78
C SER A 304 -4.64 97.54 -9.47
N LEU A 305 -5.36 97.23 -10.54
CA LEU A 305 -6.29 98.14 -11.21
C LEU A 305 -7.69 97.87 -10.67
N TYR A 306 -7.97 98.43 -9.50
CA TYR A 306 -9.31 98.84 -9.11
C TYR A 306 -9.23 100.10 -8.24
N PRO A 307 -9.33 101.30 -8.83
CA PRO A 307 -9.76 102.48 -8.12
C PRO A 307 -11.29 102.62 -8.24
N HIS A 308 -11.90 102.91 -7.10
CA HIS A 308 -13.16 103.64 -6.91
C HIS A 308 -13.99 104.02 -8.14
N LEU A 309 -15.24 103.55 -8.16
CA LEU A 309 -16.45 104.40 -8.17
C LEU A 309 -17.69 103.58 -7.80
#